data_AF-A0A3D2RL91-F1
#
_entry.id   AF-A0A3D2RL91-F1
#
_cell.length_a   1.000
_cell.length_b   1.000
_cell.length_c   1.000
_cell.angle_alpha   90.00
_cell.angle_beta   90.00
_cell.angle_gamma   90.00
#
_symmetry.space_group_name_H-M   'P 1'
#
loop_
_entity.id
_entity.type
_entity.pdbx_description
1 polymer ?
#
loop_
_entity_poly.entity_id
_entity_poly.type
_entity_poly.pdbx_seq_one_letter_code
_entity_poly.pdbx_strand_id
1 'polypeptide(L)'
;MTVAELVTRFPEIPSDLHDAELLKRFAELFAPYLTTASKPGACSQDWTPENKAYMTLVGPMDIYRYGLSTQERVLEQVTELIERFETSKETFESKMMEAR
;
A
#
# COMPACT_ATOMS: atom_id res chain seq x y z
N MET A 1 3.24 3.06 -11.74
CA MET A 1 1.96 2.66 -12.36
C MET A 1 1.01 3.84 -12.19
N THR A 2 0.03 3.98 -13.06
CA THR A 2 -1.02 4.99 -12.95
C THR A 2 -2.01 4.61 -11.85
N VAL A 3 -2.82 5.58 -11.39
CA VAL A 3 -3.92 5.29 -10.46
C VAL A 3 -4.91 4.28 -11.06
N ALA A 4 -5.20 4.39 -12.36
CA ALA A 4 -6.10 3.46 -13.06
C ALA A 4 -5.58 2.01 -13.01
N GLU A 5 -4.28 1.80 -13.25
CA GLU A 5 -3.64 0.47 -13.12
C GLU A 5 -3.67 -0.02 -11.67
N LEU A 6 -3.41 0.87 -10.71
CA LEU A 6 -3.43 0.56 -9.28
C LEU A 6 -4.81 0.04 -8.85
N VAL A 7 -5.88 0.77 -9.13
CA VAL A 7 -7.24 0.41 -8.71
C VAL A 7 -7.79 -0.77 -9.48
N THR A 8 -7.31 -1.00 -10.72
CA THR A 8 -7.61 -2.23 -11.47
C THR A 8 -6.98 -3.45 -10.81
N ARG A 9 -5.75 -3.31 -10.32
CA ARG A 9 -5.02 -4.39 -9.63
C ARG A 9 -5.56 -4.64 -8.22
N PHE A 10 -5.91 -3.58 -7.50
CA PHE A 10 -6.39 -3.61 -6.12
C PHE A 10 -7.76 -2.92 -6.06
N PRO A 11 -8.84 -3.62 -6.47
CA PRO A 11 -10.20 -3.07 -6.43
C PRO A 11 -10.71 -2.79 -5.00
N GLU A 12 -9.96 -3.22 -3.99
CA GLU A 12 -10.17 -2.87 -2.58
C GLU A 12 -9.83 -1.42 -2.22
N ILE A 13 -9.11 -0.68 -3.06
CA ILE A 13 -8.82 0.73 -2.81
C ILE A 13 -10.11 1.55 -2.97
N PRO A 14 -10.61 2.20 -1.90
CA PRO A 14 -11.87 2.95 -1.95
C PRO A 14 -11.87 4.09 -2.97
N SER A 15 -13.01 4.30 -3.64
CA SER A 15 -13.16 5.25 -4.75
C SER A 15 -12.97 6.71 -4.37
N ASP A 16 -13.26 7.06 -3.13
CA ASP A 16 -13.05 8.39 -2.56
C ASP A 16 -11.56 8.77 -2.41
N LEU A 17 -10.66 7.80 -2.56
CA LEU A 17 -9.21 8.05 -2.61
C LEU A 17 -8.68 8.24 -4.03
N HIS A 18 -9.46 7.93 -5.08
CA HIS A 18 -8.96 7.83 -6.46
C HIS A 18 -8.50 9.17 -7.03
N ASP A 19 -9.15 10.27 -6.66
CA ASP A 19 -8.84 11.62 -7.12
C ASP A 19 -7.74 12.31 -6.29
N ALA A 20 -7.20 11.65 -5.26
CA ALA A 20 -6.14 12.24 -4.45
C ALA A 20 -4.83 12.29 -5.24
N GLU A 21 -4.25 13.48 -5.42
CA GLU A 21 -2.89 13.65 -5.97
C GLU A 21 -1.85 12.81 -5.19
N LEU A 22 -2.11 12.60 -3.90
CA LEU A 22 -1.34 11.72 -3.04
C LEU A 22 -1.33 10.27 -3.55
N LEU A 23 -2.48 9.75 -4.02
CA LEU A 23 -2.60 8.39 -4.53
C LEU A 23 -1.85 8.23 -5.88
N LYS A 24 -1.83 9.28 -6.70
CA LYS A 24 -1.00 9.31 -7.91
C LYS A 24 0.49 9.19 -7.58
N ARG A 25 1.00 10.00 -6.66
CA ARG A 25 2.40 9.92 -6.21
C ARG A 25 2.72 8.56 -5.60
N PHE A 26 1.82 8.03 -4.78
CA PHE A 26 1.92 6.68 -4.22
C PHE A 26 2.05 5.60 -5.31
N ALA A 27 1.16 5.61 -6.31
CA ALA A 27 1.14 4.64 -7.40
C ALA A 27 2.42 4.69 -8.28
N GLU A 28 2.97 5.88 -8.49
CA GLU A 28 4.21 6.08 -9.22
C GLU A 28 5.42 5.60 -8.42
N LEU A 29 5.54 6.04 -7.17
CA LEU A 29 6.70 5.78 -6.30
C LEU A 29 6.83 4.31 -5.94
N PHE A 30 5.72 3.65 -5.58
CA PHE A 30 5.72 2.27 -5.13
C PHE A 30 5.47 1.25 -6.25
N ALA A 31 5.43 1.69 -7.51
CA ALA A 31 5.17 0.81 -8.65
C ALA A 31 6.01 -0.49 -8.67
N PRO A 32 7.32 -0.48 -8.36
CA PRO A 32 8.14 -1.69 -8.36
C PRO A 32 7.66 -2.76 -7.37
N TYR A 33 7.10 -2.34 -6.23
CA TYR A 33 6.59 -3.24 -5.19
C TYR A 33 5.14 -3.64 -5.48
N LEU A 34 4.32 -2.67 -5.89
CA LEU A 34 2.90 -2.88 -6.17
C LEU A 34 2.67 -3.86 -7.33
N THR A 35 3.59 -3.93 -8.29
CA THR A 35 3.49 -4.83 -9.45
C THR A 35 3.57 -6.31 -9.05
N THR A 36 4.32 -6.65 -8.01
CA THR A 36 4.48 -8.03 -7.52
C THR A 36 3.66 -8.31 -6.27
N ALA A 37 3.24 -7.28 -5.53
CA ALA A 37 2.47 -7.39 -4.30
C ALA A 37 1.23 -8.28 -4.48
N SER A 38 1.02 -9.18 -3.53
CA SER A 38 -0.08 -10.14 -3.55
C SER A 38 -0.78 -10.15 -2.19
N LYS A 39 -2.11 -10.09 -2.20
CA LYS A 39 -2.90 -10.24 -0.98
C LYS A 39 -2.64 -11.63 -0.36
N PRO A 40 -2.34 -11.74 0.94
CA PRO A 40 -2.18 -13.03 1.58
C PRO A 40 -3.52 -13.79 1.62
N GLY A 41 -3.46 -15.10 1.38
CA GLY A 41 -4.63 -15.97 1.55
C GLY A 41 -4.96 -16.20 3.02
N ALA A 42 -6.24 -16.45 3.35
CA ALA A 42 -6.72 -16.56 4.74
C ALA A 42 -6.04 -17.67 5.58
N CYS A 43 -5.50 -18.71 4.93
CA CYS A 43 -4.77 -19.80 5.60
C CYS A 43 -3.27 -19.79 5.29
N SER A 44 -2.76 -18.75 4.63
CA SER A 44 -1.35 -18.66 4.26
C SER A 44 -0.52 -18.27 5.48
N GLN A 45 0.45 -19.10 5.86
CA GLN A 45 1.46 -18.76 6.87
C GLN A 45 2.70 -18.10 6.25
N ASP A 46 2.77 -18.07 4.92
CA ASP A 46 3.90 -17.52 4.19
C ASP A 46 3.78 -15.99 4.10
N TRP A 47 4.60 -15.30 4.88
CA TRP A 47 4.82 -13.85 4.76
C TRP A 47 5.87 -13.60 3.68
N THR A 48 5.52 -13.96 2.46
CA THR A 48 6.37 -13.69 1.28
C THR A 48 6.67 -12.19 1.17
N PRO A 49 7.77 -11.79 0.52
CA PRO A 49 8.04 -10.38 0.23
C PRO A 49 6.85 -9.69 -0.45
N GLU A 50 6.16 -10.39 -1.35
CA GLU A 50 4.97 -9.92 -2.06
C GLU A 50 3.78 -9.70 -1.11
N ASN A 51 3.58 -10.58 -0.13
CA ASN A 51 2.54 -10.40 0.89
C ASN A 51 2.87 -9.25 1.83
N LYS A 52 4.13 -9.11 2.24
CA LYS A 52 4.59 -7.98 3.07
C LYS A 52 4.43 -6.65 2.36
N ALA A 53 4.74 -6.59 1.06
CA ALA A 53 4.51 -5.42 0.23
C ALA A 53 3.01 -5.06 0.17
N TYR A 54 2.12 -6.04 -0.06
CA TYR A 54 0.68 -5.80 -0.04
C TYR A 54 0.22 -5.26 1.32
N MET A 55 0.60 -5.92 2.42
CA MET A 55 0.13 -5.55 3.75
C MET A 55 0.63 -4.17 4.19
N THR A 56 1.84 -3.79 3.76
CA THR A 56 2.42 -2.48 4.06
C THR A 56 1.79 -1.37 3.23
N LEU A 57 1.59 -1.59 1.93
CA LEU A 57 1.23 -0.54 0.98
C LEU A 57 -0.28 -0.44 0.76
N VAL A 58 -0.96 -1.58 0.60
CA VAL A 58 -2.40 -1.65 0.26
C VAL A 58 -3.25 -1.94 1.50
N GLY A 59 -2.70 -2.67 2.48
CA GLY A 59 -3.37 -3.05 3.71
C GLY A 59 -4.13 -1.91 4.42
N PRO A 60 -3.55 -0.72 4.61
CA PRO A 60 -4.26 0.42 5.20
C PRO A 60 -5.55 0.83 4.46
N MET A 61 -5.53 0.80 3.13
CA MET A 61 -6.69 1.15 2.29
C MET A 61 -7.76 0.04 2.33
N ASP A 62 -7.34 -1.22 2.35
CA ASP A 62 -8.22 -2.38 2.50
C ASP A 62 -8.90 -2.39 3.88
N ILE A 63 -8.19 -2.02 4.95
CA ILE A 63 -8.76 -1.84 6.30
C ILE A 63 -9.80 -0.72 6.30
N TYR A 64 -9.51 0.40 5.63
CA TYR A 64 -10.46 1.51 5.50
C TYR A 64 -11.73 1.10 4.74
N ARG A 65 -11.62 0.29 3.69
CA ARG A 65 -12.77 -0.27 2.98
C ARG A 65 -13.75 -1.00 3.91
N TYR A 66 -13.26 -1.64 4.97
CA TYR A 66 -14.10 -2.31 5.97
C TYR A 66 -14.69 -1.36 7.04
N GLY A 67 -14.46 -0.05 6.94
CA GLY A 67 -14.93 0.93 7.92
C GLY A 67 -14.15 0.91 9.24
N LEU A 68 -12.96 0.29 9.25
CA LEU A 68 -12.10 0.16 10.44
C LEU A 68 -11.06 1.28 10.58
N SER A 69 -11.06 2.23 9.65
CA SER A 69 -10.23 3.43 9.65
C SER A 69 -11.04 4.60 9.10
N THR A 70 -10.48 5.82 9.14
CA THR A 70 -11.06 7.00 8.49
C THR A 70 -10.26 7.39 7.26
N GLN A 71 -10.88 8.15 6.35
CA GLN A 71 -10.20 8.68 5.17
C GLN A 71 -8.94 9.50 5.56
N GLU A 72 -9.09 10.41 6.53
CA GLU A 72 -7.99 11.24 7.04
C GLU A 72 -6.83 10.38 7.56
N ARG A 73 -7.14 9.33 8.31
CA ARG A 73 -6.15 8.40 8.87
C ARG A 73 -5.39 7.65 7.77
N VAL A 74 -6.08 7.22 6.71
CA VAL A 74 -5.43 6.56 5.57
C VAL A 74 -4.52 7.54 4.83
N LEU A 75 -4.99 8.75 4.57
CA LEU A 75 -4.19 9.77 3.87
C LEU A 75 -2.94 10.14 4.66
N GLU A 76 -3.03 10.25 5.99
CA GLU A 76 -1.88 10.40 6.89
C GLU A 76 -0.90 9.23 6.73
N GLN A 77 -1.38 7.99 6.80
CA GLN A 77 -0.54 6.79 6.65
C GLN A 77 0.13 6.71 5.27
N VAL A 78 -0.57 7.06 4.20
CA VAL A 78 0.00 7.11 2.84
C VAL A 78 1.09 8.17 2.75
N THR A 79 0.87 9.35 3.37
CA THR A 79 1.88 10.41 3.44
C THR A 79 3.12 9.92 4.18
N GLU A 80 2.97 9.33 5.36
CA GLU A 80 4.09 8.77 6.13
C GLU A 80 4.86 7.69 5.37
N LEU A 81 4.16 6.84 4.60
CA LEU A 81 4.81 5.80 3.78
C LEU A 81 5.70 6.44 2.71
N ILE A 82 5.20 7.44 1.99
CA ILE A 82 5.95 8.19 0.98
C ILE A 82 7.17 8.86 1.62
N GLU A 83 6.99 9.58 2.72
CA GLU A 83 8.08 10.27 3.41
C GLU A 83 9.18 9.32 3.90
N ARG A 84 8.79 8.16 4.47
CA ARG A 84 9.76 7.14 4.91
C ARG A 84 10.55 6.57 3.73
N PHE A 85 9.87 6.29 2.63
CA PHE A 85 10.53 5.78 1.42
C PHE A 85 11.52 6.80 0.85
N GLU A 86 11.12 8.06 0.76
CA GLU A 86 11.95 9.15 0.24
C GLU A 86 13.13 9.49 1.16
N THR A 87 12.95 9.33 2.47
CA THR A 87 14.02 9.52 3.45
C THR A 87 15.11 8.45 3.29
N SER A 88 14.72 7.17 3.20
CA SER A 88 15.67 6.08 2.99
C SER A 88 14.96 4.84 2.45
N LYS A 89 15.14 4.59 1.16
CA LYS A 89 14.65 3.38 0.48
C LYS A 89 15.13 2.10 1.17
N GLU A 90 16.42 2.02 1.51
CA GLU A 90 17.00 0.82 2.13
C GLU A 90 16.39 0.54 3.50
N THR A 91 16.22 1.59 4.32
CA THR A 91 15.58 1.45 5.64
C THR A 91 14.11 1.07 5.51
N PHE A 92 13.41 1.66 4.53
CA PHE A 92 12.03 1.31 4.22
C PHE A 92 11.91 -0.18 3.83
N GLU A 93 12.74 -0.65 2.89
CA GLU A 93 12.78 -2.04 2.45
C GLU A 93 13.11 -2.99 3.60
N SER A 94 14.12 -2.68 4.41
CA SER A 94 14.47 -3.48 5.60
C SER A 94 13.27 -3.62 6.55
N LYS A 95 12.61 -2.51 6.89
CA LYS A 95 11.45 -2.53 7.79
C LYS A 95 10.26 -3.30 7.21
N MET A 96 9.98 -3.11 5.92
CA MET A 96 8.92 -3.84 5.24
C MET A 96 9.18 -5.35 5.28
N MET A 97 10.44 -5.76 5.15
CA MET A 97 10.85 -7.17 5.20
C MET A 97 10.90 -7.73 6.63
N GLU A 98 11.02 -6.90 7.66
CA GLU A 98 10.97 -7.31 9.07
C GLU A 98 9.56 -7.50 9.63
N ALA A 99 8.55 -6.82 9.04
CA ALA A 99 7.16 -6.90 9.49
C ALA A 99 6.65 -8.36 9.51
N ARG A 100 5.95 -8.72 10.60
CA ARG A 100 5.39 -10.06 10.89
C ARG A 100 3.88 -10.02 10.93
#